data_AF-A0A812ZHV4-F1
#
_entry.id   AF-A0A812ZHV4-F1
#
_cell.length_a   1.000
_cell.length_b   1.000
_cell.length_c   1.000
_cell.angle_alpha   90.00
_cell.angle_beta   90.00
_cell.angle_gamma   90.00
#
_symmetry.space_group_name_H-M   'P 1'
#
loop_
_entity.id
_entity.type
_entity.pdbx_description
1 polymer ?
#
loop_
_entity_poly.entity_id
_entity_poly.type
_entity_poly.pdbx_seq_one_letter_code
_entity_poly.pdbx_strand_id
1 'polypeptide(L)'
;MGIKLLMRMLRQSFKRSNKGLLIQLRRVHSSNTALQKKLDDQTGMLEKEQEFNAALVDGLRQPGTPTFSKSSCKYETVACWEYLEQEPDSWRRYLPDAEKSLEEARLDKLPELAMSSSGFRYRISLSAMTQTNVETRRTRAIRRREILLHADAVLKMTTETQHLRGENQHLNAVLRKKAEEIQELERKVESEAGLSST
;
A
#
# COMPACT_ATOMS: atom_id res chain seq x y z
N MET A 1 66.61 1.52 3.01
CA MET A 1 65.48 1.77 2.09
C MET A 1 64.19 0.99 2.41
N GLY A 2 64.19 -0.05 3.27
CA GLY A 2 63.01 -0.93 3.46
C GLY A 2 61.76 -0.30 4.11
N ILE A 3 61.90 0.56 5.12
CA ILE A 3 60.75 1.08 5.90
C ILE A 3 59.85 2.01 5.07
N LYS A 4 60.43 2.85 4.20
CA LYS A 4 59.66 3.76 3.32
C LYS A 4 58.80 2.99 2.31
N LEU A 5 59.29 1.86 1.80
CA LEU A 5 58.55 1.03 0.86
C LEU A 5 57.38 0.31 1.55
N LEU A 6 57.62 -0.24 2.75
CA LEU A 6 56.59 -0.90 3.56
C LEU A 6 55.44 0.07 3.93
N MET A 7 55.77 1.30 4.36
CA MET A 7 54.79 2.34 4.65
C MET A 7 53.98 2.75 3.41
N ARG A 8 54.60 2.79 2.22
CA ARG A 8 53.90 3.06 0.95
C ARG A 8 52.90 1.94 0.61
N MET A 9 53.31 0.68 0.76
CA MET A 9 52.45 -0.48 0.49
C MET A 9 51.28 -0.55 1.47
N LEU A 10 51.51 -0.31 2.76
CA LEU A 10 50.44 -0.28 3.78
C LEU A 10 49.44 0.85 3.52
N ARG A 11 49.90 2.07 3.21
CA ARG A 11 49.00 3.18 2.81
C ARG A 11 48.18 2.86 1.56
N GLN A 12 48.78 2.19 0.58
CA GLN A 12 48.10 1.88 -0.68
C GLN A 12 47.07 0.75 -0.49
N SER A 13 47.39 -0.24 0.34
CA SER A 13 46.46 -1.30 0.76
C SER A 13 45.27 -0.72 1.52
N PHE A 14 45.53 0.14 2.51
CA PHE A 14 44.48 0.79 3.30
C PHE A 14 43.54 1.66 2.43
N LYS A 15 44.10 2.45 1.51
CA LYS A 15 43.31 3.24 0.55
C LYS A 15 42.43 2.37 -0.37
N ARG A 16 42.93 1.22 -0.82
CA ARG A 16 42.14 0.28 -1.65
C ARG A 16 41.01 -0.36 -0.86
N SER A 17 41.28 -0.78 0.37
CA SER A 17 40.27 -1.33 1.28
C SER A 17 39.14 -0.32 1.55
N ASN A 18 39.49 0.93 1.88
CA ASN A 18 38.50 1.97 2.15
C ASN A 18 37.67 2.34 0.91
N LYS A 19 38.24 2.27 -0.29
CA LYS A 19 37.49 2.51 -1.53
C LYS A 19 36.42 1.43 -1.75
N GLY A 20 36.72 0.17 -1.44
CA GLY A 20 35.76 -0.94 -1.51
C GLY A 20 34.58 -0.75 -0.54
N LEU A 21 34.89 -0.38 0.71
CA LEU A 21 33.88 -0.10 1.74
C LEU A 21 32.98 1.09 1.36
N LEU A 22 33.54 2.18 0.84
CA LEU A 22 32.77 3.33 0.36
C LEU A 22 31.81 2.97 -0.78
N ILE A 23 32.22 2.09 -1.72
CA ILE A 23 31.34 1.64 -2.80
C ILE A 23 30.20 0.79 -2.24
N GLN A 24 30.48 -0.09 -1.28
CA GLN A 24 29.45 -0.88 -0.60
C GLN A 24 28.47 0.02 0.16
N LEU A 25 28.97 1.00 0.90
CA LEU A 25 28.16 1.95 1.66
C LEU A 25 27.21 2.72 0.74
N ARG A 26 27.69 3.24 -0.40
CA ARG A 26 26.84 3.91 -1.40
C ARG A 26 25.77 2.99 -1.96
N ARG A 27 26.11 1.72 -2.26
CA ARG A 27 25.14 0.75 -2.77
C ARG A 27 24.04 0.49 -1.74
N VAL A 28 24.41 0.33 -0.46
CA VAL A 28 23.44 0.18 0.64
C VAL A 28 22.56 1.42 0.76
N HIS A 29 23.15 2.62 0.71
CA HIS A 29 22.39 3.88 0.78
C HIS A 29 21.39 4.00 -0.38
N SER A 30 21.80 3.75 -1.62
CA SER A 30 20.88 3.79 -2.78
C SER A 30 19.75 2.76 -2.65
N SER A 31 20.05 1.57 -2.15
CA SER A 31 19.04 0.53 -1.88
C SER A 31 18.05 0.99 -0.82
N ASN A 32 18.53 1.61 0.27
CA ASN A 32 17.68 2.13 1.33
C ASN A 32 16.78 3.26 0.84
N THR A 33 17.30 4.19 0.03
CA THR A 33 16.47 5.25 -0.58
C THR A 33 15.34 4.69 -1.45
N ALA A 34 15.62 3.65 -2.24
CA ALA A 34 14.59 3.01 -3.06
C ALA A 34 13.54 2.27 -2.22
N LEU A 35 13.94 1.63 -1.11
CA LEU A 35 13.02 1.00 -0.17
C LEU A 35 12.15 2.04 0.56
N GLN A 36 12.74 3.16 0.98
CA GLN A 36 11.99 4.25 1.61
C GLN A 36 10.91 4.78 0.67
N LYS A 37 11.25 5.03 -0.60
CA LYS A 37 10.26 5.47 -1.58
C LYS A 37 9.11 4.48 -1.74
N LYS A 38 9.39 3.16 -1.78
CA LYS A 38 8.34 2.14 -1.84
C LYS A 38 7.45 2.14 -0.60
N LEU A 39 8.03 2.35 0.57
CA LEU A 39 7.29 2.43 1.83
C LEU A 39 6.38 3.66 1.85
N ASP A 40 6.86 4.80 1.38
CA ASP A 40 6.08 6.03 1.26
C ASP A 40 4.92 5.84 0.26
N ASP A 41 5.19 5.23 -0.90
CA ASP A 41 4.19 4.91 -1.92
C ASP A 41 3.10 3.96 -1.36
N GLN A 42 3.49 2.94 -0.57
CA GLN A 42 2.53 2.04 0.11
C GLN A 42 1.73 2.75 1.20
N THR A 43 2.35 3.64 1.96
CA THR A 43 1.69 4.42 3.02
C THR A 43 0.59 5.30 2.43
N GLY A 44 0.87 5.99 1.31
CA GLY A 44 -0.14 6.79 0.62
C GLY A 44 -1.32 5.98 0.07
N MET A 45 -1.11 4.73 -0.35
CA MET A 45 -2.23 3.85 -0.72
C MET A 45 -3.07 3.46 0.48
N LEU A 46 -2.43 3.15 1.61
CA LEU A 46 -3.12 2.76 2.84
C LEU A 46 -3.95 3.93 3.41
N GLU A 47 -3.44 5.17 3.32
CA GLU A 47 -4.18 6.37 3.71
C GLU A 47 -5.46 6.56 2.88
N LYS A 48 -5.39 6.34 1.55
CA LYS A 48 -6.58 6.41 0.69
C LYS A 48 -7.62 5.33 0.99
N GLU A 49 -7.17 4.10 1.24
CA GLU A 49 -8.06 3.02 1.69
C GLU A 49 -8.72 3.35 3.03
N GLN A 50 -7.98 4.01 3.92
CA GLN A 50 -8.51 4.47 5.21
C GLN A 50 -9.51 5.62 5.06
N GLU A 51 -9.28 6.59 4.18
CA GLU A 51 -10.26 7.64 3.86
C GLU A 51 -11.57 7.03 3.32
N PHE A 52 -11.46 6.01 2.47
CA PHE A 52 -12.61 5.26 1.99
C PHE A 52 -13.38 4.57 3.13
N ASN A 53 -12.68 3.88 4.03
CA ASN A 53 -13.31 3.22 5.18
C ASN A 53 -13.94 4.21 6.17
N ALA A 54 -13.30 5.36 6.41
CA ALA A 54 -13.84 6.41 7.27
C ALA A 54 -15.12 7.02 6.68
N ALA A 55 -15.13 7.29 5.36
CA ALA A 55 -16.33 7.76 4.66
C ALA A 55 -17.48 6.75 4.73
N LEU A 56 -17.17 5.44 4.70
CA LEU A 56 -18.15 4.38 4.88
C LEU A 56 -18.80 4.46 6.27
N VAL A 57 -18.00 4.60 7.33
CA VAL A 57 -18.48 4.70 8.71
C VAL A 57 -19.27 5.99 8.95
N ASP A 58 -18.84 7.13 8.40
CA ASP A 58 -19.55 8.41 8.54
C ASP A 58 -20.89 8.43 7.78
N GLY A 59 -20.96 7.78 6.61
CA GLY A 59 -22.21 7.58 5.88
C GLY A 59 -23.27 6.85 6.71
N LEU A 60 -22.85 5.96 7.62
CA LEU A 60 -23.73 5.22 8.52
C LEU A 60 -24.14 6.01 9.76
N ARG A 61 -23.44 7.10 10.04
CA ARG A 61 -23.63 7.90 11.25
C ARG A 61 -24.61 9.04 11.09
N GLN A 62 -25.15 9.30 9.90
CA GLN A 62 -26.05 10.43 9.67
C GLN A 62 -27.31 10.35 10.56
N PRO A 63 -27.45 11.27 11.54
CA PRO A 63 -28.56 11.28 12.47
C PRO A 63 -29.77 11.96 11.80
N GLY A 64 -30.66 11.14 11.24
CA GLY A 64 -31.88 11.65 10.61
C GLY A 64 -32.89 10.60 10.15
N THR A 65 -32.50 9.32 10.09
CA THR A 65 -33.45 8.25 9.76
C THR A 65 -34.29 7.85 10.98
N PRO A 66 -35.63 7.81 10.85
CA PRO A 66 -36.56 7.52 11.95
C PRO A 66 -36.23 6.23 12.69
N THR A 67 -36.19 6.33 14.01
CA THR A 67 -35.94 5.24 14.96
C THR A 67 -37.10 4.24 14.95
N PHE A 68 -37.03 3.25 14.07
CA PHE A 68 -37.87 2.05 14.18
C PHE A 68 -37.39 1.13 15.31
N SER A 69 -38.37 0.72 16.10
CA SER A 69 -38.34 0.02 17.38
C SER A 69 -37.56 -1.31 17.40
N LYS A 70 -37.22 -1.70 18.64
CA LYS A 70 -36.35 -2.78 19.12
C LYS A 70 -36.73 -4.18 18.61
N SER A 71 -35.69 -5.00 18.42
CA SER A 71 -35.66 -6.48 18.24
C SER A 71 -35.60 -7.05 16.82
N SER A 72 -34.91 -6.36 15.90
CA SER A 72 -34.36 -6.99 14.70
C SER A 72 -32.87 -6.68 14.65
N CYS A 73 -32.02 -7.72 14.64
CA CYS A 73 -30.59 -7.59 14.41
C CYS A 73 -30.43 -6.98 13.01
N LYS A 74 -30.21 -5.65 12.95
CA LYS A 74 -30.03 -4.93 11.69
C LYS A 74 -28.63 -5.28 11.19
N TYR A 75 -28.53 -6.36 10.43
CA TYR A 75 -27.35 -6.61 9.63
C TYR A 75 -27.25 -5.51 8.60
N GLU A 76 -26.08 -4.90 8.53
CA GLU A 76 -25.79 -3.96 7.47
C GLU A 76 -25.30 -4.74 6.26
N THR A 77 -25.92 -4.51 5.11
CA THR A 77 -25.52 -5.18 3.86
C THR A 77 -24.65 -4.25 3.06
N VAL A 78 -23.44 -4.69 2.72
CA VAL A 78 -22.58 -3.97 1.77
C VAL A 78 -22.59 -4.69 0.44
N ALA A 79 -22.82 -3.93 -0.63
CA ALA A 79 -22.72 -4.43 -1.98
C ALA A 79 -21.25 -4.68 -2.33
N CYS A 80 -20.97 -5.85 -2.87
CA CYS A 80 -19.69 -6.15 -3.50
C CYS A 80 -19.92 -6.56 -4.96
N TRP A 81 -18.92 -6.32 -5.79
CA TRP A 81 -18.93 -6.69 -7.19
C TRP A 81 -17.84 -7.71 -7.45
N GLU A 82 -18.17 -8.72 -8.24
CA GLU A 82 -17.26 -9.81 -8.60
C GLU A 82 -17.30 -10.09 -10.10
N TYR A 83 -16.20 -10.59 -10.66
CA TYR A 83 -16.10 -11.11 -12.02
C TYR A 83 -15.63 -12.55 -12.02
N LEU A 84 -16.08 -13.32 -13.00
CA LEU A 84 -15.66 -14.71 -13.18
C LEU A 84 -14.28 -14.73 -13.86
N GLU A 85 -13.23 -15.04 -13.10
CA GLU A 85 -11.87 -15.09 -13.63
C GLU A 85 -11.63 -16.36 -14.46
N GLN A 86 -12.09 -17.50 -13.94
CA GLN A 86 -11.96 -18.82 -14.54
C GLN A 86 -13.21 -19.64 -14.26
N GLU A 87 -13.76 -20.24 -15.30
CA GLU A 87 -14.91 -21.15 -15.20
C GLU A 87 -14.54 -22.47 -14.49
N PRO A 88 -15.47 -23.08 -13.74
CA PRO A 88 -16.87 -22.63 -13.55
C PRO A 88 -17.09 -21.63 -12.41
N ASP A 89 -16.22 -21.59 -11.38
CA ASP A 89 -16.59 -20.96 -10.10
C ASP A 89 -15.51 -20.05 -9.47
N SER A 90 -14.48 -19.64 -10.22
CA SER A 90 -13.47 -18.72 -9.69
C SER A 90 -13.93 -17.27 -9.83
N TRP A 91 -14.77 -16.82 -8.89
CA TRP A 91 -15.19 -15.42 -8.78
C TRP A 91 -14.15 -14.60 -8.04
N ARG A 92 -13.74 -13.48 -8.63
CA ARG A 92 -12.85 -12.50 -8.00
C ARG A 92 -13.55 -11.19 -7.77
N ARG A 93 -13.28 -10.60 -6.61
CA ARG A 93 -13.79 -9.28 -6.25
C ARG A 93 -13.09 -8.19 -7.09
N TYR A 94 -13.83 -7.16 -7.46
CA TYR A 94 -13.24 -5.95 -8.01
C TYR A 94 -12.46 -5.19 -6.91
N LEU A 95 -11.53 -4.34 -7.34
CA LEU A 95 -10.86 -3.42 -6.43
C LEU A 95 -11.86 -2.36 -5.93
N PRO A 96 -11.66 -1.78 -4.72
CA PRO A 96 -12.62 -0.83 -4.12
C PRO A 96 -13.02 0.32 -5.05
N ASP A 97 -12.06 0.93 -5.75
CA ASP A 97 -12.34 2.03 -6.69
C ASP A 97 -13.25 1.58 -7.84
N ALA A 98 -13.03 0.36 -8.37
CA ALA A 98 -13.85 -0.19 -9.44
C ALA A 98 -15.24 -0.61 -8.95
N GLU A 99 -15.35 -1.16 -7.73
CA GLU A 99 -16.65 -1.45 -7.09
C GLU A 99 -17.47 -0.18 -6.93
N LYS A 100 -16.85 0.91 -6.46
CA LYS A 100 -17.49 2.21 -6.31
C LYS A 100 -18.03 2.72 -7.64
N SER A 101 -17.21 2.73 -8.69
CA SER A 101 -17.65 3.16 -10.02
C SER A 101 -18.76 2.27 -10.60
N LEU A 102 -18.74 0.96 -10.33
CA LEU A 102 -19.80 0.03 -10.75
C LEU A 102 -21.12 0.30 -10.03
N GLU A 103 -21.07 0.55 -8.72
CA GLU A 103 -22.27 0.85 -7.94
C GLU A 103 -22.86 2.21 -8.33
N GLU A 104 -22.02 3.24 -8.51
CA GLU A 104 -22.45 4.56 -9.02
C GLU A 104 -23.13 4.44 -10.39
N ALA A 105 -22.48 3.75 -11.35
CA ALA A 105 -23.03 3.55 -12.69
C ALA A 105 -24.37 2.77 -12.65
N ARG A 106 -24.52 1.81 -11.74
CA ARG A 106 -25.78 1.09 -11.51
C ARG A 106 -26.86 2.01 -10.96
N LEU A 107 -26.55 2.84 -9.96
CA LEU A 107 -27.49 3.78 -9.35
C LEU A 107 -27.98 4.81 -10.38
N ASP A 108 -27.07 5.28 -11.23
CA ASP A 108 -27.36 6.19 -12.33
C ASP A 108 -28.04 5.51 -13.53
N LYS A 109 -28.25 4.18 -13.46
CA LYS A 109 -28.87 3.35 -14.50
C LYS A 109 -28.14 3.43 -15.85
N LEU A 110 -26.82 3.58 -15.82
CA LEU A 110 -26.00 3.53 -17.03
C LEU A 110 -26.00 2.11 -17.61
N PRO A 111 -26.20 1.93 -18.93
CA PRO A 111 -26.19 0.61 -19.54
C PRO A 111 -24.77 0.02 -19.62
N GLU A 112 -23.77 0.87 -19.74
CA GLU A 112 -22.36 0.50 -19.89
C GLU A 112 -21.43 1.43 -19.11
N LEU A 113 -20.28 0.90 -18.70
CA LEU A 113 -19.20 1.62 -18.03
C LEU A 113 -17.87 1.24 -18.67
N ALA A 114 -17.01 2.22 -18.95
CA ALA A 114 -15.63 1.99 -19.37
C ALA A 114 -14.69 2.18 -18.17
N MET A 115 -13.81 1.22 -17.91
CA MET A 115 -12.85 1.31 -16.81
C MET A 115 -11.47 0.76 -17.21
N SER A 116 -10.44 1.16 -16.49
CA SER A 116 -9.08 0.69 -16.69
C SER A 116 -8.55 0.02 -15.42
N SER A 117 -7.92 -1.14 -15.56
CA SER A 117 -7.31 -1.85 -14.44
C SER A 117 -6.08 -2.63 -14.90
N SER A 118 -5.00 -2.55 -14.13
CA SER A 118 -3.73 -3.24 -14.41
C SER A 118 -3.18 -2.99 -15.83
N GLY A 119 -3.39 -1.78 -16.36
CA GLY A 119 -2.94 -1.40 -17.70
C GLY A 119 -3.84 -1.88 -18.85
N PHE A 120 -4.95 -2.57 -18.57
CA PHE A 120 -5.93 -2.99 -19.57
C PHE A 120 -7.21 -2.17 -19.49
N ARG A 121 -7.91 -2.03 -20.62
CA ARG A 121 -9.21 -1.36 -20.66
C ARG A 121 -10.32 -2.39 -20.75
N TYR A 122 -11.39 -2.10 -20.04
CA TYR A 122 -12.56 -2.95 -19.98
C TYR A 122 -13.80 -2.14 -20.29
N ARG A 123 -14.69 -2.73 -21.08
CA ARG A 123 -16.07 -2.29 -21.24
C ARG A 123 -16.94 -3.21 -20.44
N ILE A 124 -17.70 -2.65 -19.51
CA ILE A 124 -18.64 -3.38 -18.68
C ILE A 124 -20.05 -3.06 -19.15
N SER A 125 -20.82 -4.09 -19.46
CA SER A 125 -22.25 -3.99 -19.72
C SER A 125 -23.00 -4.41 -18.46
N LEU A 126 -23.67 -3.45 -17.83
CA LEU A 126 -24.44 -3.68 -16.61
C LEU A 126 -25.78 -4.37 -16.90
N SER A 127 -26.33 -4.17 -18.10
CA SER A 127 -27.53 -4.88 -18.55
C SER A 127 -27.26 -6.36 -18.84
N ALA A 128 -26.15 -6.67 -19.50
CA ALA A 128 -25.75 -8.05 -19.79
C ALA A 128 -25.04 -8.73 -18.61
N MET A 129 -24.65 -7.96 -17.59
CA MET A 129 -23.82 -8.42 -16.47
C MET A 129 -22.53 -9.09 -16.96
N THR A 130 -21.79 -8.37 -17.82
CA THR A 130 -20.53 -8.85 -18.39
C THR A 130 -19.45 -7.78 -18.43
N GLN A 131 -18.20 -8.19 -18.30
CA GLN A 131 -17.00 -7.40 -18.52
C GLN A 131 -16.26 -7.93 -19.75
N THR A 132 -15.94 -7.04 -20.69
CA THR A 132 -15.18 -7.37 -21.90
C THR A 132 -13.85 -6.62 -21.89
N ASN A 133 -12.75 -7.36 -21.95
CA ASN A 133 -11.43 -6.78 -22.17
C ASN A 133 -11.34 -6.25 -23.60
N VAL A 134 -11.03 -4.97 -23.75
CA VAL A 134 -11.09 -4.28 -25.05
C VAL A 134 -10.00 -4.79 -26.00
N GLU A 135 -8.82 -5.08 -25.46
CA GLU A 135 -7.66 -5.52 -26.22
C GLU A 135 -7.77 -6.98 -26.67
N THR A 136 -8.17 -7.89 -25.78
CA THR A 136 -8.21 -9.34 -26.04
C THR A 136 -9.57 -9.85 -26.50
N ARG A 137 -10.62 -9.01 -26.42
CA ARG A 137 -12.02 -9.36 -26.68
C ARG A 137 -12.58 -10.48 -25.81
N ARG A 138 -11.88 -10.89 -24.75
CA ARG A 138 -12.39 -11.86 -23.78
C ARG A 138 -13.49 -11.23 -22.93
N THR A 139 -14.60 -11.95 -22.82
CA THR A 139 -15.76 -11.55 -22.01
C THR A 139 -15.85 -12.45 -20.78
N ARG A 140 -16.17 -11.86 -19.63
CA ARG A 140 -16.36 -12.51 -18.34
C ARG A 140 -17.72 -12.12 -17.75
N ALA A 141 -18.38 -13.04 -17.09
CA ALA A 141 -19.58 -12.72 -16.31
C ALA A 141 -19.20 -11.87 -15.11
N ILE A 142 -20.09 -10.96 -14.71
CA ILE A 142 -19.97 -10.17 -13.48
C ILE A 142 -21.21 -10.40 -12.62
N ARG A 143 -21.09 -10.15 -11.32
CA ARG A 143 -22.24 -10.18 -10.41
C ARG A 143 -22.10 -9.15 -9.31
N ARG A 144 -23.24 -8.68 -8.83
CA ARG A 144 -23.36 -7.91 -7.59
C ARG A 144 -23.87 -8.85 -6.50
N ARG A 145 -23.26 -8.82 -5.32
CA ARG A 145 -23.73 -9.55 -4.15
C ARG A 145 -23.88 -8.63 -2.97
N GLU A 146 -24.85 -8.92 -2.12
CA GLU A 146 -25.00 -8.27 -0.82
C GLU A 146 -24.32 -9.14 0.23
N ILE A 147 -23.29 -8.59 0.86
CA ILE A 147 -22.58 -9.23 1.95
C ILE A 147 -23.15 -8.67 3.24
N LEU A 148 -23.64 -9.57 4.10
CA LEU A 148 -24.03 -9.22 5.47
C LEU A 148 -22.74 -8.90 6.25
N LEU A 149 -22.53 -7.63 6.54
CA LEU A 149 -21.53 -7.22 7.51
C LEU A 149 -22.11 -7.42 8.91
N HIS A 150 -21.51 -8.33 9.65
CA HIS A 150 -21.77 -8.42 11.08
C HIS A 150 -21.14 -7.20 11.74
N ALA A 151 -21.93 -6.37 12.42
CA ALA A 151 -21.45 -5.14 13.07
C ALA A 151 -20.24 -5.43 13.99
N ASP A 152 -20.28 -6.55 14.73
CA ASP A 152 -19.17 -6.99 15.58
C ASP A 152 -17.89 -7.32 14.80
N ALA A 153 -18.01 -7.89 13.59
CA ALA A 153 -16.85 -8.18 12.76
C ALA A 153 -16.23 -6.89 12.21
N VAL A 154 -17.05 -5.91 11.81
CA VAL A 154 -16.58 -4.58 11.38
C VAL A 154 -15.92 -3.86 12.55
N LEU A 155 -16.52 -3.88 13.74
CA LEU A 155 -15.94 -3.28 14.94
C LEU A 155 -14.62 -3.95 15.33
N LYS A 156 -14.53 -5.27 15.24
CA LYS A 156 -13.29 -6.01 15.49
C LYS A 156 -12.21 -5.65 14.46
N MET A 157 -12.55 -5.64 13.17
CA MET A 157 -11.62 -5.23 12.11
C MET A 157 -11.11 -3.81 12.28
N THR A 158 -12.00 -2.86 12.61
CA THR A 158 -11.65 -1.45 12.78
C THR A 158 -10.74 -1.22 13.98
N THR A 159 -11.02 -1.89 15.10
CA THR A 159 -10.16 -1.81 16.30
C THR A 159 -8.78 -2.42 16.06
N GLU A 160 -8.71 -3.58 15.41
CA GLU A 160 -7.45 -4.22 15.02
C GLU A 160 -6.63 -3.36 14.05
N THR A 161 -7.29 -2.77 13.04
CA THR A 161 -6.65 -1.85 12.09
C THR A 161 -6.09 -0.61 12.79
N GLN A 162 -6.82 -0.05 13.77
CA GLN A 162 -6.36 1.10 14.54
C GLN A 162 -5.16 0.75 15.44
N HIS A 163 -5.14 -0.45 16.02
CA HIS A 163 -4.01 -0.94 16.79
C HIS A 163 -2.74 -1.08 15.92
N LEU A 164 -2.86 -1.77 14.78
CA LEU A 164 -1.76 -1.93 13.81
C LEU A 164 -1.26 -0.58 13.28
N ARG A 165 -2.13 0.43 13.19
CA ARG A 165 -1.72 1.81 12.85
C ARG A 165 -0.79 2.40 13.92
N GLY A 166 -1.14 2.26 15.19
CA GLY A 166 -0.32 2.73 16.30
C GLY A 166 1.07 2.06 16.32
N GLU A 167 1.11 0.74 16.10
CA GLU A 167 2.36 -0.02 16.02
C GLU A 167 3.23 0.42 14.84
N ASN A 168 2.64 0.59 13.64
CA ASN A 168 3.38 1.07 12.46
C ASN A 168 3.93 2.49 12.66
N GLN A 169 3.15 3.38 13.27
CA GLN A 169 3.62 4.73 13.61
C GLN A 169 4.79 4.69 14.59
N HIS A 170 4.71 3.82 15.61
CA HIS A 170 5.79 3.61 16.56
C HIS A 170 7.06 3.08 15.87
N LEU A 171 6.94 2.05 15.04
CA LEU A 171 8.06 1.47 14.29
C LEU A 171 8.71 2.51 13.36
N ASN A 172 7.92 3.32 12.66
CA ASN A 172 8.44 4.40 11.82
C ASN A 172 9.21 5.46 12.62
N ALA A 173 8.76 5.79 13.84
CA ALA A 173 9.48 6.70 14.73
C ALA A 173 10.82 6.10 15.18
N VAL A 174 10.85 4.81 15.51
CA VAL A 174 12.08 4.08 15.86
C VAL A 174 13.06 4.06 14.68
N LEU A 175 12.58 3.77 13.47
CA LEU A 175 13.41 3.78 12.26
C LEU A 175 14.02 5.14 12.00
N ARG A 176 13.24 6.23 12.16
CA ARG A 176 13.74 7.60 12.01
C ARG A 176 14.86 7.91 13.01
N LYS A 177 14.67 7.58 14.28
CA LYS A 177 15.70 7.75 15.31
C LYS A 177 16.98 6.97 14.99
N LYS A 178 16.85 5.74 14.48
CA LYS A 178 18.00 4.93 14.07
C LYS A 178 18.73 5.51 12.86
N ALA A 179 18.01 6.10 11.90
CA ALA A 179 18.62 6.81 10.79
C ALA A 179 19.44 8.03 11.26
N GLU A 180 18.93 8.79 12.23
CA GLU A 180 19.65 9.92 12.84
C GLU A 180 20.91 9.47 13.59
N GLU A 181 20.83 8.38 14.36
CA GLU A 181 21.99 7.78 15.05
C GLU A 181 23.09 7.37 14.05
N ILE A 182 22.72 6.78 12.91
CA ILE A 182 23.66 6.40 11.85
C ILE A 182 24.33 7.64 11.25
N GLN A 183 23.56 8.69 10.91
CA GLN A 183 24.12 9.93 10.35
C GLN A 183 25.09 10.64 11.32
N GLU A 184 24.82 10.58 12.62
CA GLU A 184 25.74 11.10 13.64
C GLU A 184 27.04 10.29 13.71
N LEU A 185 26.95 8.96 13.64
CA LEU A 185 28.13 8.10 13.59
C LEU A 185 28.96 8.32 12.32
N GLU A 186 28.32 8.47 11.17
CA GLU A 186 28.99 8.79 9.91
C GLU A 186 29.76 10.11 10.02
N ARG A 187 29.16 11.17 10.57
CA ARG A 187 29.84 12.46 10.80
C ARG A 187 31.05 12.34 11.73
N LYS A 188 30.97 11.50 12.77
CA LYS A 188 32.11 11.25 13.68
C LYS A 188 33.25 10.52 12.99
N VAL A 189 32.95 9.52 12.19
CA VAL A 189 33.97 8.77 11.42
C VAL A 189 34.68 9.69 10.41
N GLU A 190 33.94 10.59 9.75
CA GLU A 190 34.51 11.56 8.81
C GLU A 190 35.44 12.57 9.50
N SER A 191 35.07 13.07 10.69
CA SER A 191 35.91 14.02 11.43
C SER A 191 37.20 13.39 11.98
N GLU A 192 37.13 12.15 12.47
CA GLU A 192 38.30 11.39 12.94
C GLU A 192 39.26 11.04 11.79
N ALA A 193 38.72 10.67 10.62
CA ALA A 193 39.54 10.36 9.44
C ALA A 193 40.30 11.60 8.90
N GLY A 194 39.71 12.80 9.04
CA GLY A 194 40.36 14.07 8.68
C GLY A 194 41.58 14.40 9.54
N LEU A 195 41.51 14.12 10.84
CA LEU A 195 42.59 14.40 11.81
C LEU A 195 43.82 13.49 11.63
N SER A 196 43.66 12.29 11.06
CA SER A 196 44.77 11.35 10.82
C SER A 196 45.60 11.68 9.57
N SER A 197 45.21 12.70 8.80
CA SER A 197 45.85 13.08 7.52
C SER A 197 46.84 14.24 7.63
N THR A 198 46.93 14.91 8.78
CA THR A 198 47.94 15.92 9.14
C THR A 198 49.13 15.30 9.85
#